data_AF-A0A395XC46-F1
#
_entry.id   AF-A0A395XC46-F1
#
_cell.length_a   1.000
_cell.length_b   1.000
_cell.length_c   1.000
_cell.angle_alpha   90.00
_cell.angle_beta   90.00
_cell.angle_gamma   90.00
#
_symmetry.space_group_name_H-M   'P 1'
#
loop_
_entity.id
_entity.type
_entity.pdbx_description
1 polymer ?
#
loop_
_entity_poly.entity_id
_entity_poly.type
_entity_poly.pdbx_seq_one_letter_code
_entity_poly.pdbx_strand_id
1 'polypeptide(L)'
;MITRSVTVAKIRREYWQMIQDGRKRYEIRDSPVERTSSAFVFVDAESQDHLGCARITSETRFGGYDASPWTWNMLSQLSTIPVDELKELFSWMLGVENMESEVDLYAYEVEPIDEATLTDYILRGPDAFTDKSAEGEGA
;
A
#
# COMPACT_ATOMS: atom_id res chain seq x y z
N MET A 1 19.05 7.77 -16.99
CA MET A 1 17.68 8.27 -16.77
C MET A 1 17.04 7.33 -15.77
N ILE A 2 16.79 7.78 -14.54
CA ILE A 2 16.05 6.96 -13.57
C ILE A 2 14.59 7.21 -13.90
N THR A 3 13.92 6.23 -14.49
CA THR A 3 12.47 6.26 -14.66
C THR A 3 11.87 6.10 -13.27
N ARG A 4 11.24 7.16 -12.77
CA ARG A 4 10.49 7.13 -11.51
C ARG A 4 9.05 6.80 -11.87
N SER A 5 8.50 5.76 -11.27
CA SER A 5 7.12 5.36 -11.51
C SER A 5 6.28 5.64 -10.28
N VAL A 6 4.97 5.74 -10.52
CA VAL A 6 3.95 5.81 -9.48
C VAL A 6 3.00 4.68 -9.77
N THR A 7 2.55 3.99 -8.73
CA THR A 7 1.60 2.90 -8.90
C THR A 7 0.19 3.42 -8.74
N VAL A 8 -0.58 3.40 -9.82
CA VAL A 8 -2.02 3.65 -9.75
C VAL A 8 -2.70 2.38 -9.25
N ALA A 9 -3.40 2.46 -8.13
CA ALA A 9 -3.97 1.31 -7.45
C ALA A 9 -5.45 1.53 -7.15
N LYS A 10 -6.26 0.54 -7.48
CA LYS A 10 -7.68 0.53 -7.12
C LYS A 10 -7.85 0.21 -5.65
N ILE A 11 -8.75 0.92 -4.98
CA ILE A 11 -9.12 0.69 -3.58
C ILE A 11 -10.58 1.08 -3.35
N ARG A 12 -11.27 0.45 -2.39
CA ARG A 12 -12.57 0.93 -1.93
C ARG A 12 -12.41 2.27 -1.20
N ARG A 13 -13.36 3.20 -1.39
CA ARG A 13 -13.31 4.54 -0.79
C ARG A 13 -13.19 4.48 0.74
N GLU A 14 -13.85 3.52 1.37
CA GLU A 14 -13.83 3.32 2.82
C GLU A 14 -12.41 2.98 3.32
N TYR A 15 -11.67 2.14 2.59
CA TYR A 15 -10.30 1.79 2.97
C TYR A 15 -9.34 2.95 2.77
N TRP A 16 -9.55 3.77 1.73
CA TRP A 16 -8.78 5.01 1.58
C TRP A 16 -9.03 5.96 2.76
N GLN A 17 -10.29 6.16 3.17
CA GLN A 17 -10.60 6.95 4.37
C GLN A 17 -9.91 6.41 5.63
N MET A 18 -9.83 5.08 5.79
CA MET A 18 -9.10 4.48 6.89
C MET A 18 -7.59 4.76 6.84
N ILE A 19 -7.00 4.83 5.65
CA ILE A 19 -5.59 5.24 5.46
C ILE A 19 -5.42 6.71 5.82
N GLN A 20 -6.31 7.59 5.33
CA GLN A 20 -6.28 9.03 5.64
C GLN A 20 -6.38 9.31 7.14
N ASP A 21 -7.26 8.60 7.86
CA ASP A 21 -7.46 8.77 9.30
C ASP A 21 -6.42 8.02 10.15
N GLY A 22 -5.46 7.32 9.53
CA GLY A 22 -4.41 6.54 10.23
C GLY A 22 -4.88 5.22 10.86
N ARG A 23 -6.13 4.80 10.63
CA ARG A 23 -6.69 3.53 11.12
C ARG A 23 -6.15 2.30 10.38
N LYS A 24 -5.69 2.49 9.14
CA LYS A 24 -5.09 1.47 8.29
C LYS A 24 -3.72 1.95 7.83
N ARG A 25 -2.68 1.19 8.15
CA ARG A 25 -1.29 1.54 7.82
C ARG A 25 -0.67 0.69 6.73
N TYR A 26 -1.21 -0.52 6.51
CA TYR A 26 -0.69 -1.43 5.50
C TYR A 26 -1.69 -1.62 4.36
N GLU A 27 -1.20 -1.48 3.13
CA GLU A 27 -1.89 -1.87 1.92
C GLU A 27 -1.40 -3.24 1.44
N ILE A 28 -2.32 -4.19 1.26
CA ILE A 28 -2.00 -5.58 0.91
C ILE A 28 -2.30 -5.81 -0.57
N ARG A 29 -1.33 -6.33 -1.31
CA ARG A 29 -1.45 -6.66 -2.74
C ARG A 29 -0.99 -8.08 -3.01
N ASP A 30 -1.63 -8.71 -3.98
CA ASP A 30 -1.27 -10.04 -4.52
C ASP A 30 -0.35 -9.95 -5.74
N SER A 31 0.13 -8.75 -6.05
CA SER A 31 1.12 -8.49 -7.09
C SER A 31 2.11 -7.44 -6.59
N PRO A 32 3.40 -7.57 -6.93
CA PRO A 32 4.41 -6.61 -6.52
C PRO A 32 4.19 -5.26 -7.19
N VAL A 33 4.46 -4.21 -6.43
CA VAL A 33 4.66 -2.86 -6.96
C VAL A 33 6.01 -2.81 -7.69
N GLU A 34 6.11 -2.02 -8.76
CA GLU A 34 7.40 -1.81 -9.41
C GLU A 34 8.42 -1.26 -8.41
N ARG A 35 9.63 -1.83 -8.36
CA ARG A 35 10.68 -1.42 -7.42
C ARG A 35 11.09 0.06 -7.52
N THR A 36 10.80 0.71 -8.64
CA THR A 36 11.05 2.14 -8.88
C THR A 36 9.93 3.04 -8.39
N SER A 37 8.82 2.46 -7.90
CA SER A 37 7.67 3.16 -7.38
C SER A 37 7.79 3.28 -5.86
N SER A 38 7.69 4.51 -5.37
CA SER A 38 7.70 4.83 -3.93
C SER A 38 6.39 5.46 -3.48
N ALA A 39 5.37 5.46 -4.33
CA ALA A 39 4.08 6.06 -4.05
C ALA A 39 2.94 5.33 -4.75
N PHE A 40 1.80 5.30 -4.07
CA PHE A 40 0.50 4.94 -4.64
C PHE A 40 -0.29 6.19 -4.99
N VAL A 41 -0.97 6.13 -6.14
CA VAL A 41 -2.13 6.96 -6.46
C VAL A 41 -3.35 6.06 -6.38
N PHE A 42 -4.22 6.34 -5.42
CA PHE A 42 -5.43 5.57 -5.21
C PHE A 42 -6.58 6.10 -6.04
N VAL A 43 -7.26 5.19 -6.73
CA VAL A 43 -8.52 5.45 -7.42
C VAL A 43 -9.61 4.55 -6.87
N ASP A 44 -10.85 5.03 -6.91
CA ASP A 44 -12.00 4.27 -6.49
C ASP A 44 -12.16 3.00 -7.35
N ALA A 45 -12.38 1.86 -6.69
CA ALA A 45 -12.48 0.57 -7.37
C ALA A 45 -13.67 0.49 -8.34
N GLU A 46 -14.74 1.23 -8.09
CA GLU A 46 -15.97 1.22 -8.89
C GLU A 46 -16.01 2.38 -9.89
N SER A 47 -15.86 3.63 -9.41
CA SER A 47 -16.00 4.82 -10.25
C SER A 47 -14.72 5.23 -10.98
N GLN A 48 -13.57 4.71 -10.55
CA GLN A 48 -12.24 5.14 -10.99
C GLN A 48 -11.89 6.59 -10.66
N ASP A 49 -12.66 7.26 -9.79
CA ASP A 49 -12.34 8.61 -9.34
C ASP A 49 -11.04 8.63 -8.55
N HIS A 50 -10.27 9.70 -8.69
CA HIS A 50 -9.10 9.93 -7.83
C HIS A 50 -9.55 10.08 -6.37
N LEU A 51 -8.92 9.31 -5.49
CA LEU A 51 -9.18 9.33 -4.05
C LEU A 51 -8.07 10.05 -3.28
N GLY A 52 -6.81 9.79 -3.63
CA GLY A 52 -5.66 10.46 -3.04
C GLY A 52 -4.35 9.69 -3.24
N CYS A 53 -3.30 10.15 -2.57
CA CYS A 53 -1.94 9.68 -2.76
C CYS A 53 -1.32 9.22 -1.43
N ALA A 54 -0.46 8.20 -1.47
CA ALA A 54 0.30 7.77 -0.31
C ALA A 54 1.74 7.41 -0.69
N ARG A 55 2.71 7.73 0.15
CA ARG A 55 4.08 7.23 0.01
C ARG A 55 4.19 5.83 0.58
N ILE A 56 5.02 5.00 -0.04
CA ILE A 56 5.40 3.68 0.47
C ILE A 56 6.63 3.86 1.36
N THR A 57 6.53 3.48 2.63
CA THR A 57 7.63 3.61 3.59
C THR A 57 8.37 2.31 3.81
N SER A 58 7.68 1.17 3.69
CA SER A 58 8.28 -0.16 3.77
C SER A 58 7.49 -1.20 2.97
N GLU A 59 8.15 -2.29 2.61
CA GLU A 59 7.54 -3.46 1.96
C GLU A 59 7.91 -4.71 2.75
N THR A 60 6.92 -5.57 3.01
CA THR A 60 7.14 -6.93 3.53
C THR A 60 6.45 -7.95 2.63
N ARG A 61 7.20 -8.96 2.16
CA ARG A 61 6.68 -10.08 1.38
C ARG A 61 6.34 -11.26 2.28
N PHE A 62 5.20 -11.88 2.03
CA PHE A 62 4.73 -13.12 2.66
C PHE A 62 4.37 -14.15 1.59
N GLY A 63 4.40 -15.42 1.97
CA GLY A 63 4.18 -16.51 1.03
C GLY A 63 5.20 -16.51 -0.11
N GLY A 64 4.99 -17.41 -1.05
CA GLY A 64 6.07 -17.85 -1.91
C GLY A 64 7.08 -18.67 -1.10
N TYR A 65 7.64 -19.69 -1.72
CA TYR A 65 8.50 -20.70 -1.10
C TYR A 65 9.61 -20.15 -0.17
N ASP A 66 10.08 -18.91 -0.42
CA ASP A 66 11.19 -18.27 0.28
C ASP A 66 10.77 -17.33 1.44
N ALA A 67 9.48 -17.01 1.60
CA ALA A 67 9.01 -16.10 2.64
C ALA A 67 8.17 -16.81 3.71
N SER A 68 7.93 -16.11 4.82
CA SER A 68 7.08 -16.65 5.89
C SER A 68 5.64 -16.80 5.40
N PRO A 69 4.95 -17.91 5.75
CA PRO A 69 3.56 -18.07 5.38
C PRO A 69 2.70 -17.01 6.07
N TRP A 70 1.62 -16.60 5.41
CA TRP A 70 0.64 -15.66 5.97
C TRP A 70 -0.56 -16.40 6.56
N THR A 71 -1.39 -15.70 7.33
CA THR A 71 -2.70 -16.20 7.76
C THR A 71 -3.75 -15.11 7.57
N TRP A 72 -5.01 -15.48 7.36
CA TRP A 72 -6.09 -14.50 7.25
C TRP A 72 -6.16 -13.54 8.44
N ASN A 73 -5.91 -14.05 9.66
CA ASN A 73 -5.90 -13.22 10.87
C ASN A 73 -4.76 -12.19 10.84
N MET A 74 -3.58 -12.57 10.37
CA MET A 74 -2.46 -11.65 10.20
C MET A 74 -2.78 -10.56 9.17
N LEU A 75 -3.33 -10.94 8.00
CA LEU A 75 -3.74 -9.98 6.98
C LEU A 75 -4.82 -9.03 7.52
N SER A 76 -5.75 -9.55 8.32
CA SER A 76 -6.81 -8.76 8.98
C SER A 76 -6.23 -7.73 9.95
N GLN A 77 -5.24 -8.12 10.77
CA GLN A 77 -4.57 -7.20 11.69
C GLN A 77 -3.76 -6.11 10.97
N LEU A 78 -3.09 -6.44 9.88
CA LEU A 78 -2.31 -5.48 9.09
C LEU A 78 -3.21 -4.50 8.34
N SER A 79 -4.28 -5.00 7.74
CA SER A 79 -5.16 -4.22 6.88
C SER A 79 -6.28 -3.50 7.61
N THR A 80 -6.58 -3.89 8.86
CA THR A 80 -7.78 -3.50 9.63
C THR A 80 -9.09 -3.96 8.95
N ILE A 81 -9.05 -4.93 8.04
CA ILE A 81 -10.21 -5.47 7.31
C ILE A 81 -10.62 -6.80 7.94
N PRO A 82 -11.91 -7.08 8.16
CA PRO A 82 -12.38 -8.37 8.65
C PRO A 82 -11.94 -9.54 7.77
N VAL A 83 -11.69 -10.70 8.39
CA VAL A 83 -11.27 -11.93 7.70
C VAL A 83 -12.25 -12.35 6.59
N ASP A 84 -13.55 -12.26 6.85
CA ASP A 84 -14.55 -12.69 5.87
C ASP A 84 -14.53 -11.78 4.62
N GLU A 85 -14.38 -10.47 4.80
CA GLU A 85 -14.24 -9.52 3.70
C GLU A 85 -12.91 -9.70 2.95
N LEU A 86 -11.81 -10.03 3.64
CA LEU A 86 -10.54 -10.39 2.99
C LEU A 86 -10.68 -11.63 2.11
N LYS A 87 -11.40 -12.65 2.58
CA LYS A 87 -11.66 -13.86 1.79
C LYS A 87 -12.51 -13.59 0.56
N GLU A 88 -13.40 -12.60 0.60
CA GLU A 88 -14.14 -12.16 -0.58
C GLU A 88 -13.22 -11.44 -1.58
N LEU A 89 -12.42 -10.49 -1.09
CA LEU A 89 -11.46 -9.72 -1.90
C LEU A 89 -10.44 -10.61 -2.60
N PHE A 90 -9.96 -11.63 -1.89
CA PHE A 90 -8.93 -12.57 -2.38
C PHE A 90 -9.51 -13.97 -2.62
N SER A 91 -10.77 -14.05 -3.03
CA SER A 91 -11.51 -15.32 -3.20
C SER A 91 -10.84 -16.30 -4.15
N TRP A 92 -10.06 -15.81 -5.13
CA TRP A 92 -9.31 -16.65 -6.05
C TRP A 92 -8.25 -17.52 -5.34
N MET A 93 -7.68 -17.06 -4.22
CA MET A 93 -6.65 -17.77 -3.46
C MET A 93 -7.20 -19.02 -2.76
N LEU A 94 -8.51 -19.05 -2.46
CA LEU A 94 -9.16 -20.15 -1.75
C LEU A 94 -9.15 -21.47 -2.54
N GLY A 95 -8.88 -21.42 -3.85
CA GLY A 95 -8.72 -22.60 -4.70
C GLY A 95 -7.29 -23.14 -4.78
N VAL A 96 -6.31 -22.49 -4.12
CA VAL A 96 -4.90 -22.85 -4.19
C VAL A 96 -4.54 -23.74 -3.00
N GLU A 97 -3.93 -24.90 -3.28
CA GLU A 97 -3.42 -25.79 -2.23
C GLU A 97 -2.24 -25.13 -1.50
N ASN A 98 -2.23 -25.17 -0.17
CA ASN A 98 -1.22 -24.50 0.67
C ASN A 98 -1.05 -23.00 0.36
N MET A 99 -2.15 -22.31 0.04
CA MET A 99 -2.15 -20.90 -0.38
C MET A 99 -1.32 -19.98 0.52
N GLU A 100 -1.31 -20.23 1.82
CA GLU A 100 -0.59 -19.45 2.82
C GLU A 100 0.92 -19.41 2.56
N SER A 101 1.46 -20.46 1.93
CA SER A 101 2.87 -20.61 1.58
C SER A 101 3.13 -20.43 0.09
N GLU A 102 2.16 -20.75 -0.78
CA GLU A 102 2.32 -20.71 -2.23
C GLU A 102 1.99 -19.34 -2.85
N VAL A 103 1.06 -18.59 -2.27
CA VAL A 103 0.62 -17.30 -2.82
C VAL A 103 1.45 -16.17 -2.23
N ASP A 104 2.15 -15.46 -3.11
CA ASP A 104 2.86 -14.24 -2.79
C ASP A 104 1.90 -13.10 -2.42
N LEU A 105 2.12 -12.51 -1.24
CA LEU A 105 1.46 -11.30 -0.79
C LEU A 105 2.49 -10.25 -0.39
N TYR A 106 2.13 -9.00 -0.65
CA TYR A 106 2.98 -7.85 -0.39
C TYR A 106 2.22 -6.88 0.51
N ALA A 107 2.75 -6.65 1.71
CA ALA A 107 2.25 -5.62 2.63
C ALA A 107 3.14 -4.38 2.50
N TYR A 108 2.55 -3.29 2.01
CA TYR A 108 3.18 -1.99 1.91
C TYR A 108 2.73 -1.12 3.06
N GLU A 109 3.67 -0.67 3.89
CA GLU A 109 3.37 0.40 4.84
C GLU A 109 3.23 1.71 4.07
N VAL A 110 2.12 2.40 4.29
CA VAL A 110 1.74 3.58 3.52
C VAL A 110 1.40 4.76 4.43
N GLU A 111 1.78 5.95 3.98
CA GLU A 111 1.46 7.20 4.66
C GLU A 111 0.82 8.17 3.66
N PRO A 112 -0.35 8.77 3.96
CA PRO A 112 -0.97 9.77 3.09
C PRO A 112 -0.03 10.93 2.80
N ILE A 113 -0.01 11.38 1.54
CA ILE A 113 0.69 12.58 1.09
C ILE A 113 -0.26 13.43 0.23
N ASP A 114 0.01 14.73 0.14
CA ASP A 114 -0.73 15.60 -0.77
C ASP A 114 -0.20 15.50 -2.23
N GLU A 115 -0.99 16.02 -3.17
CA GLU A 115 -0.64 16.01 -4.60
C GLU A 115 0.63 16.84 -4.90
N ALA A 116 0.91 17.87 -4.10
CA ALA A 116 2.10 18.69 -4.25
C ALA A 116 3.36 17.88 -3.94
N THR A 117 3.34 17.10 -2.85
CA THR A 117 4.41 16.19 -2.45
C THR A 117 4.61 15.08 -3.48
N LEU A 118 3.51 14.50 -3.99
CA LEU A 118 3.59 13.52 -5.08
C LEU A 118 4.24 14.12 -6.34
N THR A 119 3.82 15.33 -6.72
CA THR A 119 4.38 16.04 -7.88
C THR A 119 5.88 16.29 -7.69
N ASP A 120 6.28 16.71 -6.49
CA ASP A 120 7.69 16.93 -6.18
C ASP A 120 8.50 15.64 -6.22
N TYR A 121 7.94 14.51 -5.76
CA TYR A 121 8.55 13.19 -5.90
C TYR A 121 8.77 12.80 -7.38
N ILE A 122 7.77 13.02 -8.24
CA ILE A 122 7.88 12.70 -9.67
C ILE A 122 9.01 13.52 -10.32
N LEU A 123 9.12 14.81 -9.97
CA LEU A 123 10.08 15.74 -10.57
C LEU A 123 11.50 15.59 -9.97
N ARG A 124 11.60 15.48 -8.65
CA ARG A 124 12.86 15.59 -7.88
C ARG A 124 13.32 14.26 -7.28
N GLY A 125 12.41 13.33 -7.03
CA GLY A 125 12.70 12.01 -6.48
C GLY A 125 12.43 11.90 -4.97
N PRO A 126 12.94 10.84 -4.31
CA PRO A 126 12.62 10.51 -2.91
C PRO A 126 12.94 11.62 -1.89
N ASP A 127 13.86 12.53 -2.21
CA ASP A 127 14.19 13.67 -1.36
C ASP A 127 12.97 14.57 -1.08
N ALA A 128 11.94 14.53 -1.95
CA ALA A 128 10.66 15.21 -1.76
C ALA A 128 9.89 14.74 -0.52
N PHE A 129 10.20 13.56 0.01
CA PHE A 129 9.58 13.00 1.22
C PHE A 129 10.28 13.44 2.51
N THR A 130 11.31 14.29 2.44
CA THR A 130 11.95 14.84 3.64
C THR A 130 11.02 15.81 4.35
N ASP A 131 10.72 15.50 5.61
CA ASP A 131 9.78 16.24 6.42
C ASP A 131 10.37 17.59 6.87
N LYS A 132 9.54 18.64 6.83
CA LYS A 132 9.80 19.98 7.39
C LYS A 132 9.78 20.00 8.93
N SER A 133 10.08 18.88 9.60
CA SER A 133 10.07 18.79 11.06
C SER A 133 11.33 19.38 11.73
N ALA A 134 12.27 19.93 10.97
CA ALA A 134 13.50 20.55 11.49
C ALA A 134 13.46 22.09 11.61
N GLU A 135 12.36 22.75 11.23
CA GLU A 135 12.18 24.21 11.39
C GLU A 135 11.16 24.49 12.50
N GLY A 136 11.51 24.18 13.75
CA GLY A 136 10.56 24.34 14.85
C GLY A 136 11.07 24.18 16.29
N GLU A 137 12.37 24.24 16.55
CA GLU A 137 12.88 24.41 17.92
C GLU A 137 13.92 25.54 17.93
N GLY A 138 13.41 26.75 18.10
CA GLY A 138 14.21 27.98 18.10
C GLY A 138 13.35 29.17 18.50
N ALA A 139 12.92 29.21 19.77
CA ALA A 139 12.53 30.42 20.49
C ALA A 139 12.64 30.16 22.00
#